data_AF-A0A396LG57-F1
#
_entry.id   AF-A0A396LG57-F1
#
_cell.length_a   1.000
_cell.length_b   1.000
_cell.length_c   1.000
_cell.angle_alpha   90.00
_cell.angle_beta   90.00
_cell.angle_gamma   90.00
#
_symmetry.space_group_name_H-M   'P 1'
#
loop_
_entity.id
_entity.type
_entity.pdbx_description
1 polymer ?
#
loop_
_entity_poly.entity_id
_entity_poly.type
_entity_poly.pdbx_seq_one_letter_code
_entity_poly.pdbx_strand_id
1 'polypeptide(L)' 'MILEEYRARMAEELKKLDWQHPADKESSAYRLLSEASRDKRLSTQDWIALFEQYREGVKQQ' A
#
# COMPACT_ATOMS: atom_id res chain seq x y z
N MET A 1 0.22 -7.78 -10.59
CA MET A 1 0.57 -6.51 -11.28
C MET A 1 2.08 -6.30 -11.15
N ILE A 2 2.69 -5.39 -11.89
CA ILE A 2 4.10 -5.03 -11.63
C ILE A 2 4.19 -4.07 -10.44
N LEU A 3 5.35 -3.99 -9.78
CA LEU A 3 5.56 -3.12 -8.61
C LEU A 3 5.11 -1.67 -8.88
N GLU A 4 5.40 -1.15 -10.08
CA GLU A 4 5.08 0.23 -10.45
C GLU A 4 3.57 0.52 -10.42
N GLU A 5 2.73 -0.40 -10.91
CA GLU A 5 1.26 -0.28 -10.82
C GLU A 5 0.78 -0.30 -9.37
N TYR A 6 1.36 -1.16 -8.54
CA TYR A 6 1.04 -1.20 -7.11
C TYR A 6 1.42 0.10 -6.42
N ARG A 7 2.57 0.69 -6.75
CA ARG A 7 3.01 1.98 -6.19
C ARG A 7 2.11 3.13 -6.60
N ALA A 8 1.70 3.17 -7.87
CA ALA A 8 0.77 4.18 -8.39
C ALA A 8 -0.59 4.09 -7.68
N ARG A 9 -1.16 2.89 -7.60
CA ARG A 9 -2.40 2.64 -6.86
C ARG A 9 -2.27 2.96 -5.38
N MET A 10 -1.16 2.60 -4.74
CA MET A 10 -0.91 2.90 -3.32
C MET A 10 -0.97 4.41 -3.07
N ALA A 11 -0.36 5.22 -3.94
CA ALA A 11 -0.39 6.66 -3.83
C ALA A 11 -1.81 7.23 -4.01
N GLU A 12 -2.62 6.65 -4.89
CA GLU A 12 -4.03 7.05 -5.06
C GLU A 12 -4.90 6.66 -3.87
N GLU A 13 -4.72 5.45 -3.34
CA GLU A 13 -5.49 4.97 -2.19
C GLU A 13 -5.07 5.68 -0.90
N LEU A 14 -3.80 6.05 -0.74
CA LEU A 14 -3.34 6.91 0.35
C LEU A 14 -3.96 8.33 0.27
N LYS A 15 -4.23 8.87 -0.93
CA LYS A 15 -4.94 10.15 -1.07
C LYS A 15 -6.41 10.07 -0.66
N LYS A 16 -7.04 8.90 -0.88
CA LYS A 16 -8.44 8.62 -0.53
C LYS A 16 -8.61 8.08 0.88
N LEU A 17 -7.51 7.83 1.58
CA LEU A 17 -7.50 7.26 2.91
C LEU A 17 -8.32 8.13 3.86
N ASP A 18 -9.21 7.50 4.62
CA ASP A 18 -9.92 8.22 5.68
C ASP A 18 -8.96 8.44 6.86
N TRP A 19 -8.45 9.66 6.97
CA TRP A 19 -7.43 10.06 7.95
C TRP A 19 -7.93 10.03 9.40
N GLN A 20 -9.22 9.77 9.63
CA GLN A 20 -9.75 9.54 10.97
C GLN A 20 -9.31 8.18 11.51
N HIS A 21 -9.05 7.21 10.62
CA HIS A 21 -8.49 5.89 10.94
C HIS A 21 -7.39 5.49 9.93
N PRO A 22 -6.20 6.10 10.01
CA PRO A 22 -5.16 5.92 8.99
C PRO A 22 -4.49 4.53 9.01
N ALA A 23 -4.70 3.76 10.09
CA ALA A 23 -4.25 2.37 10.21
C ALA A 23 -5.41 1.37 10.10
N ASP A 24 -6.55 1.80 9.55
CA ASP A 24 -7.71 0.94 9.41
C ASP A 24 -7.39 -0.25 8.49
N LYS A 25 -7.62 -1.45 9.00
CA LYS A 25 -7.35 -2.71 8.28
C LYS A 25 -8.36 -2.96 7.15
N GLU A 26 -9.45 -2.20 7.09
CA GLU A 26 -10.40 -2.20 5.99
C GLU A 26 -10.08 -1.12 4.94
N SER A 27 -9.11 -0.25 5.21
CA SER A 27 -8.70 0.78 4.27
C SER A 27 -8.19 0.17 2.97
N SER A 28 -8.57 0.80 1.85
CA SER A 28 -8.20 0.36 0.50
C SER A 28 -6.69 0.25 0.31
N ALA A 29 -5.90 1.12 0.96
CA ALA A 29 -4.44 1.05 0.92
C ALA A 29 -3.89 -0.21 1.61
N TYR A 30 -4.48 -0.62 2.74
CA TYR A 30 -4.11 -1.85 3.43
C TYR A 30 -4.55 -3.11 2.65
N ARG A 31 -5.74 -3.07 2.03
CA ARG A 31 -6.19 -4.14 1.11
C ARG A 31 -5.23 -4.33 -0.06
N LEU A 32 -4.80 -3.23 -0.68
CA LEU A 32 -3.83 -3.25 -1.77
C LEU A 32 -2.51 -3.91 -1.32
N LEU A 33 -2.07 -3.62 -0.10
CA LEU A 33 -0.88 -4.21 0.50
C LEU A 33 -1.03 -5.72 0.77
N SER A 34 -2.21 -6.15 1.20
CA SER A 34 -2.56 -7.55 1.41
C SER A 34 -2.65 -8.33 0.10
N GLU A 35 -3.21 -7.72 -0.95
CA GLU A 35 -3.21 -8.28 -2.30
C GLU A 35 -1.79 -8.43 -2.84
N ALA A 36 -0.95 -7.41 -2.69
CA ALA A 36 0.46 -7.45 -3.09
C ALA A 36 1.24 -8.56 -2.37
N SER A 37 0.95 -8.80 -1.08
CA SER A 37 1.58 -9.89 -0.31
C SER A 37 1.21 -11.28 -0.83
N ARG A 38 0.04 -11.43 -1.45
CA ARG A 38 -0.45 -12.70 -1.99
C ARG A 38 -0.05 -12.89 -3.46
N ASP A 39 0.41 -11.83 -4.13
CA ASP A 39 0.88 -11.88 -5.51
C ASP A 39 2.28 -12.51 -5.57
N LYS A 40 2.34 -13.79 -5.97
CA LYS A 40 3.60 -14.55 -6.12
C LYS A 40 4.52 -14.00 -7.22
N ARG A 41 4.04 -13.04 -8.03
CA ARG A 41 4.85 -12.35 -9.04
C ARG A 41 5.68 -11.21 -8.43
N LEU A 42 5.29 -10.72 -7.26
CA LEU A 42 6.07 -9.74 -6.51
C LEU A 42 7.16 -10.45 -5.71
N SER A 43 8.39 -9.92 -5.78
CA SER A 43 9.43 -10.33 -4.85
C SER A 43 9.11 -9.81 -3.45
N THR A 44 9.64 -10.47 -2.43
CA THR A 44 9.62 -9.96 -1.05
C THR A 44 10.21 -8.54 -0.98
N GLN A 45 11.25 -8.25 -1.78
CA GLN A 45 11.84 -6.90 -1.83
C GLN A 45 10.89 -5.86 -2.41
N ASP A 46 10.17 -6.21 -3.49
CA ASP A 46 9.17 -5.31 -4.09
C ASP A 46 8.04 -5.03 -3.10
N TRP A 47 7.62 -6.06 -2.35
CA TRP A 47 6.58 -5.92 -1.33
C TRP A 47 7.05 -5.04 -0.17
N ILE A 48 8.29 -5.21 0.30
CA ILE A 48 8.89 -4.34 1.33
C ILE A 48 8.91 -2.90 0.83
N ALA A 49 9.36 -2.66 -0.40
CA ALA A 49 9.43 -1.32 -0.99
C ALA A 49 8.05 -0.66 -1.17
N LEU A 50 7.00 -1.45 -1.33
CA LEU A 50 5.61 -0.99 -1.35
C LEU A 50 5.09 -0.71 0.08
N PHE A 51 5.48 -1.53 1.05
CA PHE A 51 5.13 -1.35 2.46
C PHE A 51 5.76 -0.13 3.09
N GLU A 52 7.01 0.18 2.74
CA GLU A 52 7.65 1.42 3.16
C GLU A 52 6.90 2.64 2.62
N GLN A 53 6.49 2.63 1.35
CA GLN A 53 5.67 3.72 0.77
C GLN A 53 4.34 3.90 1.51
N TYR A 54 3.64 2.80 1.82
CA TYR A 54 2.43 2.84 2.63
C TYR A 54 2.69 3.44 4.02
N ARG A 55 3.72 2.93 4.72
CA ARG A 55 4.08 3.37 6.07
C ARG A 55 4.49 4.84 6.10
N GLU A 56 5.26 5.31 5.13
CA GLU A 56 5.61 6.72 5.01
C GLU A 56 4.39 7.58 4.72
N GLY A 57 3.51 7.16 3.80
CA GLY A 57 2.28 7.88 3.50
C GLY A 57 1.32 8.00 4.68
N VAL A 58 1.27 6.97 5.54
CA VAL A 58 0.50 6.97 6.80
C VAL A 58 1.19 7.78 7.90
N LYS A 59 2.53 7.87 7.90
CA LYS A 59 3.32 8.54 8.97
C LYS A 59 3.61 10.02 8.70
N GLN A 60 3.63 10.45 7.44
CA GLN A 60 3.95 11.84 7.05
C GLN A 60 2.78 12.84 7.20
N GLN A 61 1.58 12.41 7.62
CA GLN A 61 0.47 13.32 7.92
C GLN A 61 0.07 13.29 9.39
#